data_AF-A0A6B3IPM9-F1
#
_entry.id   AF-A0A6B3IPM9-F1
#
_cell.length_a   1.000
_cell.length_b   1.000
_cell.length_c   1.000
_cell.angle_alpha   90.00
_cell.angle_beta   90.00
_cell.angle_gamma   90.00
#
_symmetry.space_group_name_H-M   'P 1'
#
loop_
_entity.id
_entity.type
_entity.pdbx_description
1 polymer ?
#
loop_
_entity_poly.entity_id
_entity_poly.type
_entity_poly.pdbx_seq_one_letter_code
_entity_poly.pdbx_strand_id
1 'polypeptide(L)'
;REQSSSSFNSLAAAKDYAFSPASGNTVTIPVTARVADVQLKFTANSGSGAGQVAEFQVLGAPAANPDLQVTGITASPAAPVESDTITLTATVRNAGALAAPASKVDFRLGGSKVATGNVGALAVGASTQVSAAIGARGAGSYVL
;
A
#
# COMPACT_ATOMS: atom_id res chain seq x y z
N ARG A 1 5.72 -5.49 12.90
CA ARG A 1 6.80 -4.96 12.04
C ARG A 1 6.32 -3.71 11.33
N GLU A 2 7.22 -2.79 11.02
CA GLU A 2 6.92 -1.58 10.24
C GLU A 2 6.63 -1.91 8.77
N GLN A 3 5.94 -1.02 8.07
CA GLN A 3 5.42 -1.23 6.71
C GLN A 3 6.47 -1.68 5.68
N SER A 4 7.71 -1.21 5.80
CA SER A 4 8.79 -1.53 4.88
C SER A 4 9.72 -2.66 5.36
N SER A 5 9.44 -3.27 6.51
CA SER A 5 10.29 -4.31 7.11
C SER A 5 9.79 -5.71 6.78
N SER A 6 10.69 -6.65 6.49
CA SER A 6 10.41 -8.08 6.42
C SER A 6 10.54 -8.81 7.77
N SER A 7 11.18 -8.18 8.75
CA SER A 7 11.48 -8.79 10.05
C SER A 7 10.58 -8.27 11.17
N PHE A 8 10.13 -9.16 12.04
CA PHE A 8 9.39 -8.82 13.25
C PHE A 8 10.33 -8.40 14.38
N ASN A 9 9.97 -7.31 15.06
CA ASN A 9 10.56 -6.87 16.31
C ASN A 9 9.57 -7.14 17.45
N SER A 10 10.08 -7.39 18.64
CA SER A 10 9.26 -7.59 19.84
C SER A 10 8.63 -6.25 20.25
N LEU A 11 7.29 -6.22 20.34
CA LEU A 11 6.53 -5.07 20.85
C LEU A 11 6.27 -5.16 22.37
N ALA A 12 6.28 -6.38 22.90
CA ALA A 12 6.15 -6.69 24.31
C ALA A 12 7.07 -7.87 24.64
N ALA A 13 7.76 -7.80 25.77
CA ALA A 13 8.57 -8.90 26.27
C ALA A 13 7.71 -10.15 26.50
N ALA A 14 8.31 -11.32 26.36
CA ALA A 14 7.64 -12.58 26.69
C ALA A 14 7.21 -12.56 28.15
N LYS A 15 5.93 -12.89 28.40
CA LYS A 15 5.30 -12.86 29.71
C LYS A 15 4.19 -13.89 29.76
N ASP A 16 4.00 -14.49 30.94
CA ASP A 16 2.87 -15.38 31.20
C ASP A 16 1.56 -14.58 31.33
N TYR A 17 0.54 -14.99 30.58
CA TYR A 17 -0.81 -14.44 30.65
C TYR A 17 -1.78 -15.56 31.00
N ALA A 18 -2.54 -15.39 32.08
CA ALA A 18 -3.53 -16.36 32.53
C ALA A 18 -4.93 -15.95 32.05
N PHE A 19 -5.60 -16.87 31.37
CA PHE A 19 -7.01 -16.75 31.01
C PHE A 19 -7.86 -17.27 32.18
N SER A 20 -8.82 -16.48 32.63
CA SER A 20 -9.73 -16.85 33.72
C SER A 20 -11.18 -16.57 33.35
N PRO A 21 -12.13 -17.49 33.62
CA PRO A 21 -13.55 -17.21 33.44
C PRO A 21 -14.02 -15.98 34.24
N ALA A 22 -13.41 -15.70 35.39
CA ALA A 22 -13.73 -14.53 36.21
C ALA A 22 -13.38 -13.19 35.54
N SER A 23 -12.46 -13.18 34.57
CA SER A 23 -12.12 -12.02 33.74
C SER A 23 -12.63 -12.15 32.31
N GLY A 24 -13.61 -13.04 32.07
CA GLY A 24 -14.19 -13.26 30.75
C GLY A 24 -13.25 -13.93 29.75
N ASN A 25 -12.26 -14.70 30.22
CA ASN A 25 -11.25 -15.35 29.38
C ASN A 25 -10.61 -14.38 28.36
N THR A 26 -10.31 -13.17 28.81
CA THR A 26 -9.64 -12.15 28.00
C THR A 26 -8.37 -11.68 28.72
N VAL A 27 -7.32 -11.44 27.94
CA VAL A 27 -6.07 -10.82 28.41
C VAL A 27 -5.72 -9.66 27.51
N THR A 28 -5.21 -8.57 28.08
CA THR A 28 -4.78 -7.39 27.34
C THR A 28 -3.27 -7.24 27.46
N ILE A 29 -2.61 -7.11 26.32
CA ILE A 29 -1.17 -6.86 26.23
C ILE A 29 -0.99 -5.40 25.79
N PRO A 30 -0.62 -4.48 26.70
CA PRO A 30 -0.40 -3.09 26.33
C PRO A 30 0.86 -2.98 25.45
N VAL A 31 0.73 -2.30 24.32
CA VAL A 31 1.83 -2.01 23.40
C VAL A 31 1.74 -0.56 22.95
N THR A 32 2.87 0.04 22.62
CA THR A 32 2.93 1.39 22.05
C THR A 32 3.89 1.38 20.88
N ALA A 33 3.34 1.23 19.67
CA ALA A 33 4.10 1.23 18.44
C ALA A 33 3.20 1.62 17.27
N ARG A 34 3.82 2.13 16.20
CA ARG A 34 3.22 2.16 14.87
C ARG A 34 3.72 0.90 14.16
N VAL A 35 2.83 0.11 13.57
CA VAL A 35 3.21 -1.11 12.84
C VAL A 35 2.21 -1.37 11.74
N ALA A 36 2.65 -2.05 10.68
CA ALA A 36 1.75 -2.53 9.62
C ALA A 36 1.21 -3.93 9.93
N ASP A 37 2.07 -4.80 10.47
CA ASP A 37 1.67 -6.16 10.87
C ASP A 37 2.02 -6.44 12.33
N VAL A 38 1.14 -7.18 13.00
CA VAL A 38 1.34 -7.70 14.35
C VAL A 38 1.39 -9.23 14.29
N GLN A 39 2.34 -9.81 15.03
CA GLN A 39 2.44 -11.25 15.21
C GLN A 39 2.25 -11.59 16.68
N LEU A 40 1.33 -12.50 16.97
CA LEU A 40 1.26 -13.19 18.24
C LEU A 40 2.15 -14.44 18.18
N LYS A 41 3.07 -14.59 19.13
CA LYS A 41 3.96 -15.74 19.23
C LYS A 41 3.84 -16.37 20.61
N PHE A 42 3.40 -17.63 20.66
CA PHE A 42 3.43 -18.42 21.89
C PHE A 42 4.86 -18.93 22.13
N THR A 43 5.38 -18.71 23.33
CA THR A 43 6.69 -19.23 23.76
C THR A 43 6.56 -20.42 24.71
N ALA A 44 5.45 -20.50 25.43
CA ALA A 44 5.11 -21.60 26.32
C ALA A 44 3.58 -21.70 26.50
N ASN A 45 3.10 -22.87 26.92
CA ASN A 45 1.76 -23.06 27.47
C ASN A 45 1.92 -23.96 28.71
N SER A 46 1.48 -23.48 29.88
CA SER A 46 1.60 -24.23 31.14
C SER A 46 0.50 -25.28 31.34
N GLY A 47 -0.59 -25.21 30.58
CA GLY A 47 -1.73 -26.12 30.67
C GLY A 47 -1.81 -27.20 29.59
N SER A 48 -1.01 -27.11 28.52
CA SER A 48 -0.95 -28.12 27.46
C SER A 48 0.32 -27.99 26.60
N GLY A 49 0.54 -28.92 25.66
CA GLY A 49 1.69 -28.89 24.75
C GLY A 49 1.64 -27.85 23.62
N ALA A 50 0.51 -27.18 23.38
CA ALA A 50 0.37 -26.19 22.29
C ALA A 50 -0.37 -24.92 22.76
N GLY A 51 0.09 -23.74 22.33
CA GLY A 51 -0.61 -22.47 22.57
C GLY A 51 -1.73 -22.25 21.55
N GLN A 52 -2.94 -21.92 22.02
CA GLN A 52 -4.09 -21.64 21.17
C GLN A 52 -4.86 -20.43 21.72
N VAL A 53 -5.41 -19.62 20.82
CA VAL A 53 -6.38 -18.55 21.12
C VAL A 53 -7.55 -18.70 20.17
N ALA A 54 -8.76 -18.47 20.67
CA ALA A 54 -9.96 -18.48 19.84
C ALA A 54 -10.07 -17.21 18.98
N GLU A 55 -9.57 -16.08 19.49
CA GLU A 55 -9.64 -14.79 18.82
C GLU A 55 -8.38 -13.96 19.12
N PHE A 56 -7.94 -13.18 18.14
CA PHE A 56 -6.86 -12.21 18.29
C PHE A 56 -7.30 -10.86 17.72
N GLN A 57 -7.41 -9.86 18.59
CA GLN A 57 -7.78 -8.51 18.23
C GLN A 57 -6.58 -7.57 18.35
N VAL A 58 -6.41 -6.70 17.35
CA VAL A 58 -5.45 -5.59 17.38
C VAL A 58 -6.25 -4.30 17.46
N LEU A 59 -6.19 -3.64 18.62
CA LEU A 59 -6.91 -2.40 18.89
C LEU A 59 -5.95 -1.22 18.76
N GLY A 60 -6.30 -0.25 17.92
CA GLY A 60 -5.50 0.94 17.68
C GLY A 60 -6.18 1.90 16.70
N ALA A 61 -5.53 3.04 16.46
CA ALA A 61 -5.97 3.99 15.45
C ALA A 61 -5.22 3.75 14.13
N PRO A 62 -5.89 3.87 12.97
CA PRO A 62 -5.22 3.85 11.68
C PRO A 62 -4.10 4.89 11.63
N ALA A 63 -2.96 4.43 11.14
CA ALA A 63 -1.78 5.25 10.98
C ALA A 63 -1.89 6.09 9.68
N ALA A 64 -1.49 7.36 9.73
CA ALA A 64 -1.29 8.20 8.53
C ALA A 64 -0.44 7.47 7.47
N ASN A 65 -0.83 7.53 6.20
CA ASN A 65 -0.15 6.91 5.06
C ASN A 65 -0.17 7.85 3.83
N PRO A 66 0.75 7.67 2.86
CA PRO A 66 0.62 8.29 1.56
C PRO A 66 -0.60 7.75 0.80
N ASP A 67 -1.18 8.55 -0.08
CA ASP A 67 -2.30 8.15 -0.95
C ASP A 67 -2.06 8.72 -2.35
N LEU A 68 -1.53 7.89 -3.24
CA LEU A 68 -1.22 8.27 -4.62
C LEU A 68 -2.43 8.04 -5.52
N GLN A 69 -2.89 9.12 -6.15
CA GLN A 69 -4.04 9.12 -7.04
C GLN A 69 -3.63 9.60 -8.43
N VAL A 70 -4.06 8.89 -9.47
CA VAL A 70 -4.04 9.43 -10.84
C VAL A 70 -5.29 10.29 -10.99
N THR A 71 -5.11 11.59 -11.17
CA THR A 71 -6.21 12.57 -11.19
C THR A 71 -6.59 13.02 -12.60
N GLY A 72 -5.77 12.66 -13.59
CA GLY A 72 -6.05 12.92 -15.00
C GLY A 72 -5.06 12.20 -15.90
N ILE A 73 -5.52 11.88 -17.10
CA ILE A 73 -4.70 11.32 -18.17
C ILE A 73 -5.02 12.06 -19.47
N THR A 74 -3.98 12.42 -20.22
CA THR A 74 -4.11 13.05 -21.53
C THR A 74 -3.27 12.29 -22.55
N ALA A 75 -3.65 12.42 -23.82
CA ALA A 75 -2.90 11.89 -24.95
C ALA A 75 -2.55 13.03 -25.91
N SER A 76 -1.36 12.98 -26.50
CA SER A 76 -0.91 13.87 -27.56
C SER A 76 -0.32 13.06 -28.71
N PRO A 77 -0.67 13.34 -29.97
CA PRO A 77 -1.65 14.34 -30.43
C PRO A 77 -3.09 14.02 -29.98
N ALA A 78 -3.97 15.03 -29.94
CA ALA A 78 -5.37 14.85 -29.55
C ALA A 78 -6.20 14.06 -30.59
N ALA A 79 -5.77 14.12 -31.86
CA ALA A 79 -6.34 13.36 -32.97
C ALA A 79 -5.19 12.70 -33.76
N PRO A 80 -4.61 11.61 -33.22
CA PRO A 80 -3.46 10.96 -33.85
C PRO A 80 -3.89 10.22 -35.13
N VAL A 81 -3.04 10.27 -36.16
CA VAL A 81 -3.10 9.34 -37.30
C VAL A 81 -2.14 8.17 -37.07
N GLU A 82 -2.25 7.11 -37.88
CA GLU A 82 -1.51 5.85 -37.66
C GLU A 82 0.01 5.97 -37.78
N SER A 83 0.52 7.09 -38.32
CA SER A 83 1.95 7.39 -38.34
C SER A 83 2.43 8.18 -37.12
N ASP A 84 1.52 8.74 -36.31
CA ASP A 84 1.89 9.60 -35.20
C ASP A 84 2.42 8.79 -34.02
N THR A 85 3.49 9.30 -33.40
CA THR A 85 3.90 8.80 -32.08
C THR A 85 3.00 9.41 -31.01
N ILE A 86 2.22 8.56 -30.33
CA ILE A 86 1.35 9.00 -29.24
C ILE A 86 2.15 9.04 -27.94
N THR A 87 2.00 10.13 -27.19
CA THR A 87 2.50 10.28 -25.81
C THR A 87 1.32 10.38 -24.85
N LEU A 88 1.33 9.56 -23.81
CA LEU A 88 0.37 9.67 -22.70
C LEU A 88 1.02 10.42 -21.54
N THR A 89 0.25 11.29 -20.89
CA THR A 89 0.65 12.01 -19.69
C THR A 89 -0.35 11.78 -18.57
N ALA A 90 0.11 11.27 -17.44
CA ALA A 90 -0.68 11.10 -16.23
C ALA A 90 -0.32 12.19 -15.21
N THR A 91 -1.33 12.78 -14.56
CA THR A 91 -1.14 13.63 -13.39
C THR A 91 -1.32 12.78 -12.13
N VAL A 92 -0.23 12.60 -11.37
CA VAL A 92 -0.20 11.85 -10.12
C VAL A 92 -0.16 12.82 -8.95
N ARG A 93 -1.09 12.69 -8.01
CA ARG A 93 -1.18 13.51 -6.79
C ARG A 93 -0.99 12.63 -5.57
N ASN A 94 -0.28 13.13 -4.56
CA ASN A 94 -0.33 12.55 -3.22
C ASN A 94 -1.38 13.29 -2.37
N ALA A 95 -2.54 12.66 -2.16
CA ALA A 95 -3.62 13.18 -1.31
C ALA A 95 -3.52 12.69 0.15
N GLY A 96 -2.52 11.87 0.46
CA GLY A 96 -2.34 11.26 1.77
C GLY A 96 -1.69 12.17 2.78
N ALA A 97 -1.58 11.68 4.02
CA ALA A 97 -1.06 12.43 5.15
C ALA A 97 0.47 12.29 5.34
N LEU A 98 1.13 11.41 4.57
CA LEU A 98 2.59 11.25 4.57
C LEU A 98 3.17 11.39 3.15
N ALA A 99 4.45 11.74 3.05
CA ALA A 99 5.17 11.77 1.78
C ALA A 99 5.27 10.36 1.18
N ALA A 100 5.04 10.25 -0.12
CA ALA A 100 5.20 9.02 -0.87
C ALA A 100 6.65 8.87 -1.36
N PRO A 101 7.28 7.70 -1.19
CA PRO A 101 8.55 7.40 -1.85
C PRO A 101 8.37 7.32 -3.38
N ALA A 102 9.48 7.33 -4.11
CA ALA A 102 9.45 7.16 -5.56
C ALA A 102 8.75 5.85 -5.96
N SER A 103 7.95 5.91 -7.02
CA SER A 103 7.11 4.81 -7.49
C SER A 103 7.00 4.83 -9.02
N LYS A 104 6.04 4.07 -9.56
CA LYS A 104 5.80 3.97 -11.00
C LYS A 104 4.31 4.05 -11.27
N VAL A 105 3.96 4.58 -12.45
CA VAL A 105 2.61 4.53 -13.00
C VAL A 105 2.64 3.69 -14.28
N ASP A 106 1.73 2.73 -14.39
CA ASP A 106 1.57 1.93 -15.60
C ASP A 106 0.47 2.56 -16.47
N PHE A 107 0.77 2.77 -17.75
CA PHE A 107 -0.21 3.14 -18.76
C PHE A 107 -0.75 1.88 -19.44
N ARG A 108 -2.08 1.77 -19.51
CA ARG A 108 -2.77 0.64 -20.12
C ARG A 108 -3.70 1.11 -21.24
N LEU A 109 -3.81 0.32 -22.30
CA LEU A 109 -4.82 0.48 -23.34
C LEU A 109 -5.60 -0.83 -23.46
N GLY A 110 -6.92 -0.76 -23.30
CA GLY A 110 -7.77 -1.97 -23.33
C GLY A 110 -7.35 -3.01 -22.29
N GLY A 111 -6.88 -2.56 -21.11
CA GLY A 111 -6.37 -3.41 -20.03
C GLY A 111 -4.92 -3.91 -20.19
N SER A 112 -4.34 -3.79 -21.40
CA SER A 112 -2.98 -4.23 -21.68
C SER A 112 -1.97 -3.12 -21.39
N LYS A 113 -0.88 -3.43 -20.67
CA LYS A 113 0.18 -2.46 -20.38
C LYS A 113 0.93 -2.07 -21.64
N VAL A 114 1.00 -0.76 -21.91
CA VAL A 114 1.66 -0.21 -23.10
C VAL A 114 2.91 0.62 -22.77
N ALA A 115 2.99 1.18 -21.57
CA ALA A 115 4.16 1.89 -21.08
C ALA A 115 4.16 1.95 -19.55
N THR A 116 5.31 2.34 -18.99
CA THR A 116 5.45 2.65 -17.56
C THR A 116 6.20 3.97 -17.45
N GLY A 117 5.71 4.85 -16.58
CA GLY A 117 6.35 6.12 -16.25
C GLY A 117 6.87 6.13 -14.81
N ASN A 118 7.99 6.82 -14.59
CA ASN A 118 8.57 6.98 -13.25
C ASN A 118 7.89 8.13 -12.51
N VAL A 119 7.45 7.87 -11.29
CA VAL A 119 6.94 8.90 -10.37
C VAL A 119 8.03 9.14 -9.33
N GLY A 120 8.54 10.36 -9.24
CA GLY A 120 9.47 10.73 -8.17
C GLY A 120 8.82 10.63 -6.79
N ALA A 121 9.60 10.82 -5.73
CA ALA A 121 9.03 10.99 -4.40
C ALA A 121 8.10 12.21 -4.39
N LEU A 122 6.94 12.10 -3.75
CA LEU A 122 5.90 13.14 -3.71
C LEU A 122 5.58 13.52 -2.27
N ALA A 123 5.82 14.78 -1.93
CA ALA A 123 5.38 15.35 -0.66
C ALA A 123 3.84 15.32 -0.51
N VAL A 124 3.35 15.49 0.71
CA VAL A 124 1.91 15.61 0.99
C VAL A 124 1.30 16.75 0.18
N GLY A 125 0.18 16.49 -0.50
CA GLY A 125 -0.54 17.45 -1.33
C GLY A 125 0.10 17.76 -2.68
N ALA A 126 1.34 17.32 -2.93
CA ALA A 126 2.04 17.59 -4.18
C ALA A 126 1.47 16.80 -5.36
N SER A 127 1.67 17.33 -6.57
CA SER A 127 1.34 16.67 -7.82
C SER A 127 2.53 16.70 -8.78
N THR A 128 2.64 15.69 -9.63
CA THR A 128 3.59 15.65 -10.75
C THR A 128 2.91 15.12 -12.00
N GLN A 129 3.41 15.53 -13.16
CA GLN A 129 3.08 14.90 -14.43
C GLN A 129 4.15 13.86 -14.77
N VAL A 130 3.70 12.74 -15.33
CA VAL A 130 4.56 11.67 -15.83
C VAL A 130 4.12 11.34 -17.25
N SER A 131 5.07 11.35 -18.18
CA SER A 131 4.80 11.11 -19.59
C SER A 131 5.50 9.85 -20.09
N ALA A 132 4.85 9.12 -21.00
CA ALA A 132 5.46 8.00 -21.70
C ALA A 132 4.96 7.92 -23.15
N ALA A 133 5.90 7.77 -24.09
CA ALA A 133 5.57 7.48 -25.48
C ALA A 133 5.11 6.03 -25.61
N ILE A 134 4.00 5.82 -26.30
CA ILE A 134 3.43 4.48 -26.57
C ILE A 134 3.59 4.07 -28.05
N GLY A 135 4.21 4.95 -28.86
CA GLY A 135 4.37 4.75 -30.30
C GLY A 135 3.08 5.02 -31.08
N ALA A 136 3.08 4.61 -32.35
CA ALA A 136 1.90 4.60 -33.19
C ALA A 136 0.89 3.53 -32.78
N ARG A 137 -0.37 3.77 -33.13
CA ARG A 137 -1.50 2.86 -32.91
C ARG A 137 -2.33 2.79 -34.20
N GLY A 138 -2.90 1.61 -34.46
CA GLY A 138 -3.85 1.47 -35.55
C GLY A 138 -5.10 2.34 -35.31
N ALA A 139 -5.84 2.65 -36.37
CA ALA A 139 -7.10 3.35 -36.22
C ALA A 139 -8.05 2.59 -35.29
N GLY A 140 -8.65 3.31 -34.35
CA GLY A 140 -9.59 2.75 -33.40
C GLY A 140 -9.81 3.64 -32.19
N SER A 141 -10.75 3.23 -31.34
CA SER A 141 -10.95 3.80 -30.02
C SER A 141 -10.33 2.88 -28.96
N TYR A 142 -9.51 3.44 -28.09
CA TYR A 142 -8.84 2.71 -27.03
C TYR A 142 -9.23 3.29 -25.67
N VAL A 143 -9.62 2.43 -24.74
CA VAL A 143 -9.90 2.83 -23.36
C VAL A 143 -8.57 2.94 -22.60
N LEU A 144 -8.37 4.08 -21.93
CA LEU A 144 -7.25 4.41 -21.04
C LEU A 144 -7.53 3.99 -19.60
#